data_AF-A0A4Q5VGX7-F1
#
_entry.id   AF-A0A4Q5VGX7-F1
#
_cell.length_a   1.000
_cell.length_b   1.000
_cell.length_c   1.000
_cell.angle_alpha   90.00
_cell.angle_beta   90.00
_cell.angle_gamma   90.00
#
_symmetry.space_group_name_H-M   'P 1'
#
loop_
_entity.id
_entity.type
_entity.pdbx_description
1 polymer ?
#
loop_
_entity_poly.entity_id
_entity_poly.type
_entity_poly.pdbx_seq_one_letter_code
_entity_poly.pdbx_strand_id
1 'polypeptide(L)'
;MKILNKTIFILGVSALCINTLSLTGCNSTVNSAATKQQEPPSVIKKLHELPNTEVFSFESKETGNTYNISVAFPGSYTQADESKTYPVVYVIDAQWQYPLMYTTYGAVNYDGEMPEAILVGVSWKETNGNLMQLRDQDLTPTTSARDPKSGHAKKFQAFFRNELFPHIENNYKGGKVRTVTGGSTSALFVFYTLISQPDLFTGYIGSSPSLYWDNHAIDKILADFPKNGIKQKTRAWLAWGSLELGDDSLAFAKKLAAKKIPNLEFGYAAVDNAGHASVNPECYTKGLQFVYAKPELKLPNKQLVPLVGTYKSKVDGEKIIFSMSKGNLFVQSPGDEKYRLSAASERDFYLKGNGLEYSFTSDDQNKPSILTQYFHGSPTEFMLQK
;
A
#
# COMPACT_ATOMS: atom_id res chain seq x y z
N MET A 1 9.38 50.96 22.50
CA MET A 1 10.68 51.05 23.21
C MET A 1 11.35 49.69 23.08
N LYS A 2 12.43 49.62 22.27
CA LYS A 2 13.43 48.51 22.04
C LYS A 2 12.86 47.18 21.49
N ILE A 3 12.99 46.75 20.22
CA ILE A 3 14.08 46.62 19.21
C ILE A 3 15.24 45.68 19.61
N LEU A 4 15.61 44.82 18.64
CA LEU A 4 16.84 44.02 18.39
C LEU A 4 16.76 42.51 18.75
N ASN A 5 17.24 41.54 17.95
CA ASN A 5 17.87 41.55 16.63
C ASN A 5 17.90 40.13 16.02
N LYS A 6 18.03 40.06 14.68
CA LYS A 6 18.35 38.86 13.87
C LYS A 6 19.86 38.55 13.87
N THR A 7 20.25 37.27 13.84
CA THR A 7 21.54 36.76 13.27
C THR A 7 21.38 35.25 12.96
N ILE A 8 21.14 34.81 11.71
CA ILE A 8 22.10 34.32 10.69
C ILE A 8 23.31 33.55 11.26
N PHE A 9 23.42 32.25 10.94
CA PHE A 9 24.68 31.51 10.96
C PHE A 9 24.86 30.78 9.62
N ILE A 10 25.97 31.09 8.94
CA ILE A 10 26.55 30.36 7.81
C ILE A 10 28.04 30.19 8.14
N LEU A 11 28.64 29.12 7.61
CA LEU A 11 30.07 28.75 7.54
C LEU A 11 30.62 28.11 8.82
N GLY A 12 31.51 27.13 8.75
CA GLY A 12 32.26 26.59 7.62
C GLY A 12 33.35 25.67 8.14
N VAL A 13 33.82 24.81 7.25
CA VAL A 13 34.92 23.84 7.38
C VAL A 13 36.23 24.51 7.80
N SER A 14 37.00 23.88 8.70
CA SER A 14 38.47 23.87 8.62
C SER A 14 39.11 22.85 9.56
N ALA A 15 40.03 22.08 8.99
CA ALA A 15 40.92 21.12 9.61
C ALA A 15 42.12 21.79 10.30
N LEU A 16 42.88 20.95 11.02
CA LEU A 16 44.35 20.84 11.08
C LEU A 16 45.07 21.07 12.43
N CYS A 17 46.06 20.18 12.62
CA CYS A 17 47.29 20.23 13.42
C CYS A 17 47.22 19.86 14.91
N ILE A 18 47.66 18.64 15.27
CA ILE A 18 49.05 18.20 15.54
C ILE A 18 49.60 18.81 16.83
N ASN A 19 49.81 17.97 17.85
CA ASN A 19 51.04 18.04 18.63
C ASN A 19 51.47 16.67 19.16
N THR A 20 52.73 16.40 18.88
CA THR A 20 53.58 15.29 19.26
C THR A 20 53.80 15.23 20.77
N LEU A 21 53.72 14.04 21.38
CA LEU A 21 54.46 13.74 22.60
C LEU A 21 55.23 12.42 22.46
N SER A 22 56.46 12.51 22.93
CA SER A 22 57.63 11.65 22.77
C SER A 22 57.51 10.23 23.35
N LEU A 23 58.16 9.31 22.64
CA LEU A 23 58.44 7.93 23.03
C LEU A 23 59.31 7.85 24.30
N THR A 24 58.87 7.03 25.25
CA THR A 24 59.74 6.29 26.17
C THR A 24 59.46 4.80 25.97
N GLY A 25 60.53 4.08 25.66
CA GLY A 25 60.48 2.69 25.20
C GLY A 25 60.08 1.70 26.29
N CYS A 26 59.32 0.69 25.86
CA CYS A 26 59.29 -0.61 26.50
C CYS A 26 59.48 -1.65 25.39
N ASN A 27 60.64 -2.32 25.41
CA ASN A 27 60.91 -3.48 24.58
C ASN A 27 60.03 -4.64 25.05
N SER A 28 58.97 -4.94 24.31
CA SER A 28 58.33 -6.25 24.33
C SER A 28 58.44 -6.86 22.95
N THR A 29 59.21 -7.95 22.85
CA THR A 29 59.26 -8.83 21.69
C THR A 29 57.89 -9.44 21.46
N VAL A 30 57.08 -8.80 20.61
CA VAL A 30 55.84 -9.38 20.09
C VAL A 30 56.22 -10.30 18.93
N ASN A 31 56.11 -11.60 19.16
CA ASN A 31 56.10 -12.60 18.09
C ASN A 31 55.00 -12.24 17.09
N SER A 32 55.38 -11.75 15.91
CA SER A 32 54.45 -11.55 14.80
C SER A 32 54.09 -12.92 14.23
N ALA A 33 53.07 -13.57 14.79
CA ALA A 33 52.37 -14.61 14.07
C ALA A 33 51.74 -13.95 12.83
N ALA A 34 52.29 -14.25 11.65
CA ALA A 34 51.75 -13.80 10.38
C ALA A 34 50.30 -14.30 10.26
N THR A 35 49.35 -13.42 10.54
CA THR A 35 47.93 -13.71 10.32
C THR A 35 47.76 -13.77 8.82
N LYS A 36 47.51 -14.97 8.26
CA LYS A 36 47.05 -15.09 6.87
C LYS A 36 45.82 -14.20 6.75
N GLN A 37 45.94 -13.09 6.03
CA GLN A 37 44.80 -12.28 5.64
C GLN A 37 43.89 -13.20 4.82
N GLN A 38 42.75 -13.54 5.41
CA GLN A 38 41.70 -14.26 4.72
C GLN A 38 41.21 -13.32 3.62
N GLU A 39 41.35 -13.71 2.35
CA GLU A 39 40.83 -12.91 1.25
C GLU A 39 39.35 -12.60 1.52
N PRO A 40 38.90 -11.35 1.31
CA PRO A 40 37.51 -11.00 1.57
C PRO A 40 36.62 -11.94 0.75
N PRO A 41 35.52 -12.44 1.35
CA PRO A 41 34.62 -13.35 0.65
C PRO A 41 34.23 -12.76 -0.71
N SER A 42 34.37 -13.56 -1.76
CA SER A 42 34.05 -13.14 -3.11
C SER A 42 32.59 -12.67 -3.14
N VAL A 43 32.37 -11.43 -3.58
CA VAL A 43 31.03 -10.86 -3.71
C VAL A 43 30.29 -11.64 -4.79
N ILE A 44 29.45 -12.58 -4.38
CA ILE A 44 28.50 -13.24 -5.29
C ILE A 44 27.45 -12.18 -5.63
N LYS A 45 27.64 -11.47 -6.75
CA LYS A 45 26.67 -10.52 -7.31
C LYS A 45 25.44 -11.27 -7.84
N LYS A 46 24.62 -11.84 -6.96
CA LYS A 46 23.25 -12.18 -7.28
C LYS A 46 22.35 -11.42 -6.32
N LEU A 47 21.70 -10.38 -6.84
CA LEU A 47 20.67 -9.65 -6.11
C LEU A 47 19.57 -10.66 -5.72
N HIS A 48 19.02 -10.55 -4.52
CA HIS A 48 17.91 -11.41 -4.11
C HIS A 48 16.69 -11.10 -4.99
N GLU A 49 16.19 -12.10 -5.72
CA GLU A 49 14.91 -12.02 -6.41
C GLU A 49 13.78 -12.08 -5.38
N LEU A 50 12.75 -11.26 -5.56
CA LEU A 50 11.55 -11.35 -4.72
C LEU A 50 10.77 -12.62 -5.10
N PRO A 51 10.40 -13.48 -4.13
CA PRO A 51 9.64 -14.69 -4.43
C PRO A 51 8.32 -14.41 -5.13
N ASN A 52 7.89 -15.33 -6.01
CA ASN A 52 6.62 -15.25 -6.75
C ASN A 52 6.46 -13.93 -7.52
N THR A 53 7.55 -13.46 -8.12
CA THR A 53 7.54 -12.29 -8.98
C THR A 53 8.07 -12.58 -10.37
N GLU A 54 7.60 -11.79 -11.33
CA GLU A 54 8.14 -11.75 -12.69
C GLU A 54 8.29 -10.31 -13.15
N VAL A 55 9.14 -10.09 -14.16
CA VAL A 55 9.33 -8.79 -14.79
C VAL A 55 9.36 -8.94 -16.30
N PHE A 56 8.61 -8.11 -17.00
CA PHE A 56 8.63 -8.05 -18.46
C PHE A 56 8.69 -6.61 -18.99
N SER A 57 9.17 -6.45 -20.21
CA SER A 57 9.18 -5.17 -20.91
C SER A 57 7.84 -4.96 -21.62
N PHE A 58 7.30 -3.75 -21.59
CA PHE A 58 6.02 -3.41 -22.20
C PHE A 58 6.13 -2.09 -22.97
N GLU A 59 5.93 -2.14 -24.29
CA GLU A 59 5.93 -0.95 -25.15
C GLU A 59 4.51 -0.37 -25.26
N SER A 60 4.35 0.91 -24.96
CA SER A 60 3.06 1.60 -24.95
C SER A 60 2.89 2.48 -26.18
N LYS A 61 1.78 2.30 -26.90
CA LYS A 61 1.43 3.17 -28.03
C LYS A 61 0.81 4.48 -27.56
N GLU A 62 0.12 4.46 -26.43
CA GLU A 62 -0.50 5.65 -25.82
C GLU A 62 0.53 6.71 -25.43
N THR A 63 1.67 6.28 -24.91
CA THR A 63 2.72 7.17 -24.37
C THR A 63 3.93 7.27 -25.28
N GLY A 64 4.20 6.24 -26.10
CA GLY A 64 5.44 6.08 -26.87
C GLY A 64 6.64 5.62 -26.03
N ASN A 65 6.42 5.32 -24.74
CA ASN A 65 7.45 4.87 -23.81
C ASN A 65 7.48 3.34 -23.73
N THR A 66 8.61 2.80 -23.27
CA THR A 66 8.72 1.39 -22.86
C THR A 66 8.85 1.31 -21.34
N TYR A 67 8.07 0.44 -20.72
CA TYR A 67 8.03 0.22 -19.28
C TYR A 67 8.63 -1.14 -18.93
N ASN A 68 9.23 -1.26 -17.74
CA ASN A 68 9.44 -2.54 -17.09
C ASN A 68 8.29 -2.76 -16.10
N ILE A 69 7.51 -3.81 -16.34
CA ILE A 69 6.35 -4.18 -15.52
C ILE A 69 6.77 -5.33 -14.61
N SER A 70 6.70 -5.10 -13.30
CA SER A 70 6.95 -6.12 -12.29
C SER A 70 5.63 -6.64 -11.76
N VAL A 71 5.42 -7.96 -11.73
CA VAL A 71 4.19 -8.57 -11.21
C VAL A 71 4.53 -9.45 -10.02
N ALA A 72 3.77 -9.34 -8.93
CA ALA A 72 3.84 -10.25 -7.79
C ALA A 72 2.49 -10.94 -7.60
N PHE A 73 2.55 -12.23 -7.32
CA PHE A 73 1.37 -13.08 -7.16
C PHE A 73 1.07 -13.35 -5.68
N PRO A 74 -0.22 -13.37 -5.29
CA PRO A 74 -0.61 -13.80 -3.96
C PRO A 74 -0.34 -15.29 -3.73
N GLY A 75 -0.32 -15.72 -2.47
CA GLY A 75 0.05 -17.08 -2.09
C GLY A 75 -0.87 -18.15 -2.71
N SER A 76 -2.17 -17.86 -2.82
CA SER A 76 -3.16 -18.78 -3.40
C SER A 76 -3.21 -18.81 -4.94
N TYR A 77 -2.39 -17.99 -5.63
CA TYR A 77 -2.56 -17.73 -7.06
C TYR A 77 -2.52 -18.98 -7.94
N THR A 78 -1.62 -19.92 -7.63
CA THR A 78 -1.41 -21.13 -8.45
C THR A 78 -2.45 -22.21 -8.17
N GLN A 79 -2.99 -22.27 -6.96
CA GLN A 79 -4.03 -23.24 -6.56
C GLN A 79 -5.43 -22.74 -6.88
N ALA A 80 -5.61 -21.44 -7.08
CA ALA A 80 -6.91 -20.87 -7.42
C ALA A 80 -7.40 -21.36 -8.79
N ASP A 81 -8.71 -21.58 -8.90
CA ASP A 81 -9.36 -21.87 -10.18
C ASP A 81 -9.25 -20.69 -11.18
N GLU A 82 -9.63 -20.93 -12.44
CA GLU A 82 -9.58 -19.93 -13.51
C GLU A 82 -10.63 -18.81 -13.36
N SER A 83 -11.70 -19.04 -12.60
CA SER A 83 -12.74 -18.05 -12.37
C SER A 83 -12.38 -17.04 -11.27
N LYS A 84 -11.41 -17.39 -10.42
CA LYS A 84 -10.90 -16.52 -9.37
C LYS A 84 -10.22 -15.30 -9.98
N THR A 85 -10.61 -14.12 -9.52
CA THR A 85 -9.90 -12.86 -9.79
C THR A 85 -9.45 -12.21 -8.49
N TYR A 86 -8.30 -11.52 -8.54
CA TYR A 86 -7.72 -10.79 -7.42
C TYR A 86 -7.80 -9.28 -7.65
N PRO A 87 -8.01 -8.46 -6.61
CA PRO A 87 -7.70 -7.04 -6.67
C PRO A 87 -6.27 -6.79 -7.17
N VAL A 88 -6.07 -5.66 -7.85
CA VAL A 88 -4.77 -5.30 -8.41
C VAL A 88 -4.29 -3.97 -7.83
N VAL A 89 -3.06 -3.95 -7.29
CA VAL A 89 -2.40 -2.75 -6.78
C VAL A 89 -1.30 -2.33 -7.75
N TYR A 90 -1.51 -1.23 -8.46
CA TYR A 90 -0.58 -0.63 -9.39
C TYR A 90 0.37 0.33 -8.68
N VAL A 91 1.66 0.00 -8.67
CA VAL A 91 2.72 0.75 -7.96
C VAL A 91 3.54 1.53 -8.96
N ILE A 92 3.35 2.84 -9.02
CA ILE A 92 4.13 3.74 -9.87
C ILE A 92 5.49 4.00 -9.20
N ASP A 93 6.54 4.24 -9.99
CA ASP A 93 7.93 4.29 -9.54
C ASP A 93 8.42 2.96 -8.96
N ALA A 94 8.09 1.85 -9.62
CA ALA A 94 8.43 0.53 -9.12
C ALA A 94 9.93 0.32 -8.84
N GLN A 95 10.82 1.02 -9.55
CA GLN A 95 12.26 1.01 -9.31
C GLN A 95 12.66 1.46 -7.89
N TRP A 96 11.82 2.24 -7.21
CA TRP A 96 12.04 2.70 -5.83
C TRP A 96 11.01 2.16 -4.85
N GLN A 97 9.76 1.99 -5.29
CA GLN A 97 8.62 1.74 -4.40
C GLN A 97 8.22 0.26 -4.34
N TYR A 98 8.57 -0.55 -5.34
CA TYR A 98 8.03 -1.91 -5.46
C TYR A 98 8.51 -2.85 -4.34
N PRO A 99 9.79 -2.91 -3.95
CA PRO A 99 10.21 -3.78 -2.85
C PRO A 99 9.56 -3.40 -1.52
N LEU A 100 9.40 -2.09 -1.25
CA LEU A 100 8.71 -1.60 -0.06
C LEU A 100 7.22 -1.98 -0.09
N MET A 101 6.55 -1.78 -1.24
CA MET A 101 5.15 -2.16 -1.37
C MET A 101 4.95 -3.67 -1.24
N TYR A 102 5.86 -4.48 -1.81
CA TYR A 102 5.82 -5.94 -1.72
C TYR A 102 5.83 -6.41 -0.26
N THR A 103 6.76 -5.91 0.55
CA THR A 103 6.84 -6.28 1.97
C THR A 103 5.69 -5.70 2.79
N THR A 104 5.27 -4.46 2.50
CA THR A 104 4.12 -3.82 3.17
C THR A 104 2.81 -4.58 2.90
N TYR A 105 2.57 -4.94 1.63
CA TYR A 105 1.44 -5.78 1.23
C TYR A 105 1.46 -7.11 1.99
N GLY A 106 2.62 -7.79 2.03
CA GLY A 106 2.75 -9.06 2.74
C GLY A 106 2.33 -8.97 4.20
N ALA A 107 2.74 -7.91 4.92
CA ALA A 107 2.36 -7.70 6.32
C ALA A 107 0.86 -7.39 6.49
N VAL A 108 0.33 -6.43 5.72
CA VAL A 108 -1.09 -6.01 5.82
C VAL A 108 -2.04 -7.15 5.40
N ASN A 109 -1.65 -7.95 4.41
CA ASN A 109 -2.40 -9.14 4.01
C ASN A 109 -2.32 -10.25 5.06
N TYR A 110 -1.14 -10.48 5.65
CA TYR A 110 -0.96 -11.45 6.72
C TYR A 110 -1.92 -11.15 7.88
N ASP A 111 -2.00 -9.91 8.33
CA ASP A 111 -2.89 -9.53 9.43
C ASP A 111 -4.39 -9.48 9.03
N GLY A 112 -4.74 -9.85 7.79
CA GLY A 112 -6.12 -9.92 7.29
C GLY A 112 -6.77 -8.56 7.06
N GLU A 113 -5.97 -7.50 7.01
CA GLU A 113 -6.43 -6.12 6.87
C GLU A 113 -6.69 -5.74 5.41
N MET A 114 -6.20 -6.55 4.48
CA MET A 114 -6.55 -6.50 3.06
C MET A 114 -6.64 -7.92 2.46
N PRO A 115 -7.45 -8.13 1.41
CA PRO A 115 -7.48 -9.40 0.70
C PRO A 115 -6.16 -9.65 -0.03
N GLU A 116 -5.94 -10.90 -0.44
CA GLU A 116 -4.88 -11.23 -1.38
C GLU A 116 -5.03 -10.41 -2.68
N ALA A 117 -3.93 -9.89 -3.21
CA ALA A 117 -3.90 -9.02 -4.37
C ALA A 117 -2.70 -9.33 -5.27
N ILE A 118 -2.84 -9.00 -6.56
CA ILE A 118 -1.72 -8.94 -7.49
C ILE A 118 -1.09 -7.55 -7.37
N LEU A 119 0.23 -7.49 -7.21
CA LEU A 119 0.96 -6.22 -7.28
C LEU A 119 1.52 -6.04 -8.69
N VAL A 120 1.32 -4.87 -9.27
CA VAL A 120 1.82 -4.52 -10.61
C VAL A 120 2.66 -3.25 -10.50
N GLY A 121 3.98 -3.39 -10.46
CA GLY A 121 4.92 -2.30 -10.50
C GLY A 121 5.10 -1.76 -11.92
N VAL A 122 5.02 -0.43 -12.08
CA VAL A 122 5.33 0.27 -13.32
C VAL A 122 6.59 1.11 -13.13
N SER A 123 7.63 0.79 -13.89
CA SER A 123 8.85 1.59 -14.00
C SER A 123 9.20 1.82 -15.46
N TRP A 124 10.05 2.79 -15.76
CA TRP A 124 10.46 3.09 -17.13
C TRP A 124 11.69 2.27 -17.52
N LYS A 125 11.74 1.84 -18.78
CA LYS A 125 12.98 1.36 -19.37
C LYS A 125 13.87 2.56 -19.68
N GLU A 126 14.78 2.83 -18.76
CA GLU A 126 15.70 3.95 -18.86
C GLU A 126 16.74 3.75 -19.97
N THR A 127 17.06 4.84 -20.66
CA THR A 127 18.21 4.94 -21.55
C THR A 127 18.98 6.21 -21.24
N ASN A 128 20.29 6.11 -21.02
CA ASN A 128 21.18 7.27 -20.83
C ASN A 128 20.78 8.22 -19.68
N GLY A 129 20.34 7.73 -18.51
CA GLY A 129 20.05 8.63 -17.38
C GLY A 129 18.68 9.32 -17.45
N ASN A 130 17.83 9.01 -18.43
CA ASN A 130 16.64 9.82 -18.75
C ASN A 130 15.41 9.55 -17.86
N LEU A 131 15.54 8.74 -16.81
CA LEU A 131 14.42 8.31 -15.96
C LEU A 131 13.58 9.48 -15.44
N MET A 132 14.22 10.55 -14.95
CA MET A 132 13.50 11.71 -14.40
C MET A 132 12.69 12.46 -15.47
N GLN A 133 13.18 12.56 -16.71
CA GLN A 133 12.42 13.16 -17.81
C GLN A 133 11.23 12.30 -18.20
N LEU A 134 11.40 10.98 -18.31
CA LEU A 134 10.29 10.05 -18.61
C LEU A 134 9.22 10.10 -17.50
N ARG A 135 9.67 10.23 -16.26
CA ARG A 135 8.82 10.37 -15.08
C ARG A 135 8.04 11.69 -15.09
N ASP A 136 8.70 12.82 -15.34
CA ASP A 136 8.04 14.13 -15.40
C ASP A 136 7.11 14.22 -16.62
N GLN A 137 7.46 13.58 -17.74
CA GLN A 137 6.58 13.37 -18.90
C GLN A 137 5.26 12.72 -18.50
N ASP A 138 5.30 11.52 -17.92
CA ASP A 138 4.10 10.70 -17.69
C ASP A 138 3.31 11.09 -16.43
N LEU A 139 3.95 11.65 -15.40
CA LEU A 139 3.31 11.81 -14.08
C LEU A 139 2.75 13.20 -13.80
N THR A 140 2.98 14.17 -14.70
CA THR A 140 2.59 15.56 -14.45
C THR A 140 1.43 15.98 -15.35
N PRO A 141 0.47 16.77 -14.82
CA PRO A 141 -0.74 17.11 -15.55
C PRO A 141 -0.54 18.25 -16.55
N THR A 142 0.49 19.07 -16.35
CA THR A 142 0.78 20.26 -17.16
C THR A 142 2.27 20.33 -17.47
N THR A 143 2.59 20.93 -18.62
CA THR A 143 3.97 21.20 -19.00
C THR A 143 4.54 22.30 -18.11
N SER A 144 5.69 22.04 -17.49
CA SER A 144 6.43 22.99 -16.67
C SER A 144 7.62 23.57 -17.43
N ALA A 145 7.99 24.82 -17.13
CA ALA A 145 9.21 25.44 -17.67
C ALA A 145 10.49 24.65 -17.32
N ARG A 146 10.48 23.89 -16.22
CA ARG A 146 11.61 23.03 -15.81
C ARG A 146 11.82 21.84 -16.76
N ASP A 147 10.75 21.32 -17.34
CA ASP A 147 10.80 20.20 -18.28
C ASP A 147 9.76 20.40 -19.38
N PRO A 148 10.16 20.93 -20.55
CA PRO A 148 9.24 21.15 -21.67
C PRO A 148 8.60 19.87 -22.24
N LYS A 149 9.08 18.67 -21.88
CA LYS A 149 8.48 17.39 -22.28
C LYS A 149 7.49 16.84 -21.24
N SER A 150 7.30 17.53 -20.12
CA SER A 150 6.33 17.20 -19.09
C SER A 150 4.88 17.49 -19.51
N GLY A 151 3.91 16.99 -18.72
CA GLY A 151 2.49 17.29 -18.91
C GLY A 151 1.67 16.21 -19.62
N HIS A 152 2.17 14.98 -19.76
CA HIS A 152 1.51 13.91 -20.50
C HIS A 152 0.71 12.94 -19.62
N ALA A 153 0.33 13.31 -18.39
CA ALA A 153 -0.43 12.43 -17.50
C ALA A 153 -1.73 11.86 -18.11
N LYS A 154 -2.40 12.59 -19.01
CA LYS A 154 -3.57 12.06 -19.72
C LYS A 154 -3.23 10.86 -20.62
N LYS A 155 -2.06 10.85 -21.27
CA LYS A 155 -1.58 9.70 -22.05
C LYS A 155 -1.23 8.52 -21.15
N PHE A 156 -0.66 8.79 -19.98
CA PHE A 156 -0.36 7.73 -19.01
C PHE A 156 -1.64 7.10 -18.42
N GLN A 157 -2.69 7.89 -18.19
CA GLN A 157 -4.03 7.36 -17.88
C GLN A 157 -4.58 6.46 -18.99
N ALA A 158 -4.37 6.84 -20.26
CA ALA A 158 -4.80 6.05 -21.41
C ALA A 158 -4.01 4.74 -21.51
N PHE A 159 -2.69 4.74 -21.26
CA PHE A 159 -1.87 3.54 -21.14
C PHE A 159 -2.46 2.54 -20.14
N PHE A 160 -2.81 2.98 -18.93
CA PHE A 160 -3.48 2.11 -17.96
C PHE A 160 -4.79 1.54 -18.51
N ARG A 161 -5.68 2.41 -19.01
CA ARG A 161 -7.03 2.04 -19.45
C ARG A 161 -7.03 1.08 -20.64
N ASN A 162 -6.23 1.38 -21.65
CA ASN A 162 -6.34 0.79 -22.97
C ASN A 162 -5.33 -0.35 -23.19
N GLU A 163 -4.24 -0.38 -22.42
CA GLU A 163 -3.12 -1.30 -22.65
C GLU A 163 -2.82 -2.15 -21.41
N LEU A 164 -2.48 -1.54 -20.28
CA LEU A 164 -2.01 -2.30 -19.12
C LEU A 164 -3.14 -3.06 -18.40
N PHE A 165 -4.31 -2.46 -18.17
CA PHE A 165 -5.42 -3.19 -17.54
C PHE A 165 -5.86 -4.41 -18.36
N PRO A 166 -6.13 -4.29 -19.68
CA PRO A 166 -6.45 -5.46 -20.50
C PRO A 166 -5.35 -6.52 -20.49
N HIS A 167 -4.08 -6.12 -20.51
CA HIS A 167 -2.98 -7.08 -20.42
C HIS A 167 -3.01 -7.83 -19.09
N ILE A 168 -3.18 -7.12 -17.97
CA ILE A 168 -3.19 -7.74 -16.65
C ILE A 168 -4.40 -8.65 -16.46
N GLU A 169 -5.58 -8.26 -16.95
CA GLU A 169 -6.83 -9.02 -16.84
C GLU A 169 -6.87 -10.28 -17.73
N ASN A 170 -6.18 -10.25 -18.87
CA ASN A 170 -6.21 -11.38 -19.81
C ASN A 170 -5.10 -12.41 -19.56
N ASN A 171 -3.95 -11.98 -19.03
CA ASN A 171 -2.79 -12.86 -18.85
C ASN A 171 -2.59 -13.28 -17.40
N TYR A 172 -3.22 -12.55 -16.47
CA TYR A 172 -3.20 -12.88 -15.05
C TYR A 172 -4.62 -12.86 -14.53
N LYS A 173 -4.84 -13.48 -13.36
CA LYS A 173 -6.14 -13.47 -12.65
C LYS A 173 -6.47 -12.09 -12.07
N GLY A 174 -6.14 -10.99 -12.77
CA GLY A 174 -6.38 -9.62 -12.36
C GLY A 174 -7.85 -9.23 -12.50
N GLY A 175 -8.40 -8.66 -11.43
CA GLY A 175 -9.78 -8.20 -11.37
C GLY A 175 -9.94 -6.69 -11.62
N LYS A 176 -11.20 -6.24 -11.56
CA LYS A 176 -11.57 -4.83 -11.79
C LYS A 176 -11.53 -3.95 -10.55
N VAL A 177 -11.22 -4.52 -9.38
CA VAL A 177 -10.89 -3.75 -8.18
C VAL A 177 -9.43 -3.33 -8.31
N ARG A 178 -9.21 -2.07 -8.71
CA ARG A 178 -7.89 -1.55 -9.07
C ARG A 178 -7.51 -0.42 -8.13
N THR A 179 -6.32 -0.49 -7.54
CA THR A 179 -5.77 0.56 -6.69
C THR A 179 -4.50 1.10 -7.32
N VAL A 180 -4.31 2.42 -7.34
CA VAL A 180 -3.05 3.05 -7.77
C VAL A 180 -2.34 3.70 -6.60
N THR A 181 -1.02 3.52 -6.54
CA THR A 181 -0.18 4.04 -5.46
C THR A 181 1.16 4.58 -5.96
N GLY A 182 1.70 5.55 -5.23
CA GLY A 182 3.05 6.06 -5.43
C GLY A 182 3.39 7.23 -4.50
N GLY A 183 4.65 7.66 -4.56
CA GLY A 183 5.17 8.79 -3.77
C GLY A 183 5.64 9.97 -4.63
N SER A 184 5.70 11.18 -4.05
CA SER A 184 6.23 12.37 -4.73
C SER A 184 5.42 12.71 -6.00
N THR A 185 6.06 12.87 -7.16
CA THR A 185 5.34 13.10 -8.44
C THR A 185 4.39 11.95 -8.82
N SER A 186 4.63 10.72 -8.38
CA SER A 186 3.64 9.63 -8.56
C SER A 186 2.37 9.88 -7.76
N ALA A 187 2.48 10.41 -6.55
CA ALA A 187 1.31 10.82 -5.78
C ALA A 187 0.59 12.02 -6.41
N LEU A 188 1.31 12.94 -7.08
CA LEU A 188 0.68 13.98 -7.90
C LEU A 188 -0.16 13.35 -9.02
N PHE A 189 0.37 12.36 -9.75
CA PHE A 189 -0.39 11.62 -10.76
C PHE A 189 -1.60 10.88 -10.19
N VAL A 190 -1.44 10.23 -9.03
CA VAL A 190 -2.53 9.54 -8.31
C VAL A 190 -3.70 10.49 -8.06
N PHE A 191 -3.44 11.67 -7.47
CA PHE A 191 -4.50 12.62 -7.18
C PHE A 191 -5.02 13.35 -8.42
N TYR A 192 -4.17 13.65 -9.40
CA TYR A 192 -4.63 14.12 -10.72
C TYR A 192 -5.63 13.13 -11.32
N THR A 193 -5.35 11.84 -11.24
CA THR A 193 -6.20 10.78 -11.79
C THR A 193 -7.48 10.61 -11.01
N LEU A 194 -7.45 10.70 -9.68
CA LEU A 194 -8.67 10.73 -8.88
C LEU A 194 -9.60 11.88 -9.31
N ILE A 195 -9.04 13.06 -9.59
CA ILE A 195 -9.85 14.25 -9.93
C ILE A 195 -10.37 14.18 -11.37
N SER A 196 -9.49 13.85 -12.32
CA SER A 196 -9.79 13.93 -13.76
C SER A 196 -10.49 12.69 -14.32
N GLN A 197 -10.22 11.51 -13.75
CA GLN A 197 -10.80 10.23 -14.16
C GLN A 197 -11.11 9.35 -12.91
N PRO A 198 -12.04 9.78 -12.03
CA PRO A 198 -12.29 9.13 -10.73
C PRO A 198 -12.73 7.66 -10.80
N ASP A 199 -13.26 7.22 -11.94
CA ASP A 199 -13.70 5.84 -12.16
C ASP A 199 -12.60 4.95 -12.77
N LEU A 200 -11.39 5.47 -13.02
CA LEU A 200 -10.29 4.68 -13.58
C LEU A 200 -9.78 3.62 -12.58
N PHE A 201 -9.75 3.97 -11.29
CA PHE A 201 -9.41 3.09 -10.19
C PHE A 201 -10.51 3.12 -9.11
N THR A 202 -10.55 2.12 -8.24
CA THR A 202 -11.41 2.07 -7.04
C THR A 202 -10.66 2.52 -5.78
N GLY A 203 -9.32 2.52 -5.81
CA GLY A 203 -8.45 2.90 -4.70
C GLY A 203 -7.32 3.83 -5.14
N TYR A 204 -7.01 4.83 -4.32
CA TYR A 204 -5.94 5.80 -4.58
C TYR A 204 -5.12 6.01 -3.31
N ILE A 205 -3.80 5.79 -3.38
CA ILE A 205 -2.90 5.97 -2.23
C ILE A 205 -1.75 6.87 -2.65
N GLY A 206 -1.59 8.03 -2.02
CA GLY A 206 -0.54 8.99 -2.37
C GLY A 206 0.27 9.43 -1.17
N SER A 207 1.59 9.25 -1.28
CA SER A 207 2.57 9.70 -0.29
C SER A 207 3.26 10.98 -0.76
N SER A 208 3.16 12.06 0.02
CA SER A 208 3.83 13.35 -0.21
C SER A 208 3.72 13.86 -1.65
N PRO A 209 2.50 14.16 -2.15
CA PRO A 209 2.31 14.59 -3.52
C PRO A 209 3.07 15.89 -3.83
N SER A 210 3.72 15.94 -5.00
CA SER A 210 4.43 17.14 -5.50
C SER A 210 3.46 18.23 -5.96
N LEU A 211 2.65 18.76 -5.04
CA LEU A 211 1.56 19.69 -5.32
C LEU A 211 2.03 21.07 -5.78
N TYR A 212 3.29 21.43 -5.54
CA TYR A 212 3.94 22.65 -6.01
C TYR A 212 4.09 22.73 -7.54
N TRP A 213 3.87 21.60 -8.26
CA TRP A 213 4.10 21.51 -9.69
C TRP A 213 3.34 22.60 -10.47
N ASP A 214 4.07 23.29 -11.35
CA ASP A 214 3.55 24.34 -12.23
C ASP A 214 2.67 25.36 -11.50
N ASN A 215 3.21 25.91 -10.40
CA ASN A 215 2.52 26.88 -9.54
C ASN A 215 1.16 26.35 -9.03
N HIS A 216 1.16 25.14 -8.49
CA HIS A 216 -0.02 24.47 -7.94
C HIS A 216 -1.13 24.26 -8.98
N ALA A 217 -0.76 23.85 -10.20
CA ALA A 217 -1.72 23.58 -11.29
C ALA A 217 -2.85 22.62 -10.89
N ILE A 218 -2.60 21.70 -9.95
CA ILE A 218 -3.59 20.78 -9.43
C ILE A 218 -4.76 21.46 -8.69
N ASP A 219 -4.58 22.67 -8.14
CA ASP A 219 -5.68 23.41 -7.51
C ASP A 219 -6.74 23.83 -8.55
N LYS A 220 -6.30 24.19 -9.76
CA LYS A 220 -7.21 24.50 -10.87
C LYS A 220 -7.95 23.26 -11.33
N ILE A 221 -7.25 22.14 -11.46
CA ILE A 221 -7.84 20.84 -11.84
C ILE A 221 -8.84 20.38 -10.78
N LEU A 222 -8.53 20.57 -9.49
CA LEU A 222 -9.44 20.28 -8.39
C LEU A 222 -10.74 21.07 -8.49
N ALA A 223 -10.72 22.31 -9.01
CA ALA A 223 -11.94 23.09 -9.21
C ALA A 223 -12.98 22.36 -10.09
N ASP A 224 -12.50 21.59 -11.07
CA ASP A 224 -13.30 20.84 -12.05
C ASP A 224 -13.72 19.44 -11.59
N PHE A 225 -13.42 19.04 -10.35
CA PHE A 225 -13.84 17.73 -9.82
C PHE A 225 -15.36 17.53 -10.02
N PRO A 226 -15.81 16.42 -10.63
CA PRO A 226 -17.23 16.11 -10.82
C PRO A 226 -18.07 16.25 -9.55
N LYS A 227 -18.94 17.27 -9.53
CA LYS A 227 -19.83 17.54 -8.37
C LYS A 227 -20.94 16.50 -8.21
N ASN A 228 -21.28 15.81 -9.30
CA ASN A 228 -22.34 14.79 -9.31
C ASN A 228 -21.89 13.46 -8.67
N GLY A 229 -20.64 13.38 -8.20
CA GLY A 229 -20.07 12.20 -7.55
C GLY A 229 -19.29 11.29 -8.49
N ILE A 230 -18.81 10.20 -7.90
CA ILE A 230 -18.10 9.11 -8.58
C ILE A 230 -19.10 7.96 -8.81
N LYS A 231 -19.00 7.25 -9.93
CA LYS A 231 -19.99 6.19 -10.27
C LYS A 231 -19.87 5.01 -9.32
N GLN A 232 -18.64 4.61 -9.03
CA GLN A 232 -18.32 3.53 -8.10
C GLN A 232 -17.89 4.08 -6.74
N LYS A 233 -18.08 3.29 -5.68
CA LYS A 233 -17.52 3.61 -4.37
C LYS A 233 -15.99 3.60 -4.48
N THR A 234 -15.37 4.73 -4.21
CA THR A 234 -13.93 4.94 -4.33
C THR A 234 -13.37 5.37 -2.98
N ARG A 235 -12.18 4.85 -2.64
CA ARG A 235 -11.44 5.26 -1.44
C ARG A 235 -10.11 5.90 -1.83
N ALA A 236 -9.75 6.97 -1.15
CA ALA A 236 -8.48 7.64 -1.34
C ALA A 236 -7.78 7.93 0.00
N TRP A 237 -6.47 7.73 0.03
CA TRP A 237 -5.61 7.98 1.18
C TRP A 237 -4.46 8.92 0.80
N LEU A 238 -4.26 10.00 1.56
CA LEU A 238 -3.14 10.93 1.41
C LEU A 238 -2.34 11.00 2.70
N ALA A 239 -1.04 10.72 2.67
CA ALA A 239 -0.17 11.03 3.79
C ALA A 239 1.03 11.87 3.37
N TRP A 240 1.60 12.61 4.33
CA TRP A 240 2.82 13.42 4.16
C TRP A 240 3.64 13.40 5.45
N GLY A 241 4.94 13.66 5.37
CA GLY A 241 5.80 13.74 6.54
C GLY A 241 5.65 15.08 7.28
N SER A 242 5.60 15.05 8.62
CA SER A 242 5.50 16.27 9.43
C SER A 242 6.75 17.17 9.39
N LEU A 243 7.88 16.65 8.88
CA LEU A 243 9.13 17.40 8.70
C LEU A 243 9.28 18.00 7.30
N GLU A 244 8.30 17.82 6.41
CA GLU A 244 8.31 18.45 5.10
C GLU A 244 8.15 19.97 5.18
N LEU A 245 8.71 20.67 4.21
CA LEU A 245 8.63 22.13 4.15
C LEU A 245 7.29 22.54 3.52
N GLY A 246 6.57 23.42 4.22
CA GLY A 246 5.31 23.98 3.75
C GLY A 246 4.10 23.09 4.05
N ASP A 247 2.90 23.64 3.79
CA ASP A 247 1.62 23.04 4.17
C ASP A 247 0.81 22.55 2.96
N ASP A 248 1.43 22.40 1.79
CA ASP A 248 0.73 22.12 0.53
C ASP A 248 -0.15 20.86 0.62
N SER A 249 0.38 19.78 1.20
CA SER A 249 -0.34 18.51 1.41
C SER A 249 -1.59 18.70 2.30
N LEU A 250 -1.45 19.41 3.42
CA LEU A 250 -2.56 19.71 4.31
C LEU A 250 -3.60 20.61 3.64
N ALA A 251 -3.16 21.64 2.93
CA ALA A 251 -4.02 22.58 2.22
C ALA A 251 -4.83 21.87 1.14
N PHE A 252 -4.18 21.06 0.29
CA PHE A 252 -4.84 20.26 -0.73
C PHE A 252 -5.81 19.25 -0.12
N ALA A 253 -5.39 18.50 0.91
CA ALA A 253 -6.25 17.53 1.58
C ALA A 253 -7.52 18.18 2.15
N LYS A 254 -7.40 19.34 2.81
CA LYS A 254 -8.55 20.12 3.29
C LYS A 254 -9.46 20.57 2.15
N LYS A 255 -8.90 21.08 1.04
CA LYS A 255 -9.69 21.49 -0.15
C LYS A 255 -10.46 20.31 -0.75
N LEU A 256 -9.81 19.14 -0.91
CA LEU A 256 -10.45 17.95 -1.44
C LEU A 256 -11.55 17.43 -0.51
N ALA A 257 -11.28 17.32 0.79
CA ALA A 257 -12.26 16.89 1.78
C ALA A 257 -13.49 17.82 1.83
N ALA A 258 -13.29 19.13 1.72
CA ALA A 258 -14.37 20.12 1.75
C ALA A 258 -15.37 19.97 0.59
N LYS A 259 -14.99 19.34 -0.53
CA LYS A 259 -15.90 19.11 -1.66
C LYS A 259 -17.00 18.10 -1.38
N LYS A 260 -16.82 17.20 -0.40
CA LYS A 260 -17.80 16.17 -0.01
C LYS A 260 -18.36 15.40 -1.23
N ILE A 261 -17.45 14.92 -2.08
CA ILE A 261 -17.82 14.23 -3.32
C ILE A 261 -18.59 12.93 -2.98
N PRO A 262 -19.82 12.76 -3.49
CA PRO A 262 -20.57 11.52 -3.29
C PRO A 262 -19.79 10.29 -3.80
N ASN A 263 -19.87 9.19 -3.05
CA ASN A 263 -19.15 7.93 -3.29
C ASN A 263 -17.62 7.99 -3.16
N LEU A 264 -17.04 9.11 -2.70
CA LEU A 264 -15.63 9.20 -2.34
C LEU A 264 -15.46 9.17 -0.82
N GLU A 265 -14.76 8.16 -0.31
CA GLU A 265 -14.25 8.13 1.06
C GLU A 265 -12.79 8.59 1.04
N PHE A 266 -12.48 9.70 1.70
CA PHE A 266 -11.14 10.31 1.67
C PHE A 266 -10.57 10.42 3.08
N GLY A 267 -9.45 9.74 3.32
CA GLY A 267 -8.66 9.83 4.54
C GLY A 267 -7.34 10.54 4.28
N TYR A 268 -6.84 11.31 5.25
CA TYR A 268 -5.54 11.94 5.15
C TYR A 268 -4.91 12.18 6.51
N ALA A 269 -3.57 12.12 6.59
CA ALA A 269 -2.83 12.34 7.83
C ALA A 269 -1.38 12.80 7.58
N ALA A 270 -0.86 13.61 8.51
CA ALA A 270 0.58 13.77 8.64
C ALA A 270 1.17 12.57 9.39
N VAL A 271 2.33 12.09 8.96
CA VAL A 271 3.12 11.08 9.67
C VAL A 271 4.16 11.80 10.51
N ASP A 272 4.13 11.53 11.81
CA ASP A 272 5.00 12.21 12.75
C ASP A 272 6.48 11.81 12.57
N ASN A 273 7.38 12.77 12.77
CA ASN A 273 8.83 12.61 12.61
C ASN A 273 9.29 12.01 11.26
N ALA A 274 8.48 12.15 10.20
CA ALA A 274 8.83 11.70 8.86
C ALA A 274 9.13 12.87 7.92
N GLY A 275 10.09 12.68 7.01
CA GLY A 275 10.34 13.54 5.86
C GLY A 275 9.81 12.92 4.55
N HIS A 276 10.13 13.56 3.43
CA HIS A 276 9.55 13.30 2.09
C HIS A 276 9.54 11.83 1.63
N ALA A 277 10.60 11.07 1.90
CA ALA A 277 10.69 9.67 1.50
C ALA A 277 10.41 8.69 2.65
N SER A 278 10.69 9.10 3.90
CA SER A 278 10.53 8.22 5.06
C SER A 278 9.06 8.05 5.49
N VAL A 279 8.15 8.85 4.93
CA VAL A 279 6.70 8.69 5.08
C VAL A 279 6.14 7.46 4.33
N ASN A 280 6.81 7.01 3.27
CA ASN A 280 6.27 6.00 2.35
C ASN A 280 5.81 4.70 3.04
N PRO A 281 6.59 4.09 3.97
CA PRO A 281 6.18 2.85 4.62
C PRO A 281 4.85 2.98 5.38
N GLU A 282 4.70 4.06 6.17
CA GLU A 282 3.48 4.28 6.94
C GLU A 282 2.31 4.69 6.03
N CYS A 283 2.55 5.54 5.03
CA CYS A 283 1.54 5.90 4.05
C CYS A 283 0.96 4.66 3.35
N TYR A 284 1.81 3.73 2.90
CA TYR A 284 1.37 2.53 2.21
C TYR A 284 0.67 1.56 3.14
N THR A 285 1.16 1.39 4.37
CA THR A 285 0.52 0.55 5.39
C THR A 285 -0.90 1.05 5.67
N LYS A 286 -1.04 2.33 6.05
CA LYS A 286 -2.36 2.94 6.34
C LYS A 286 -3.24 3.05 5.10
N GLY A 287 -2.65 3.32 3.94
CA GLY A 287 -3.36 3.41 2.67
C GLY A 287 -4.00 2.09 2.26
N LEU A 288 -3.27 0.98 2.35
CA LEU A 288 -3.81 -0.35 2.05
C LEU A 288 -4.92 -0.73 3.03
N GLN A 289 -4.67 -0.54 4.34
CA GLN A 289 -5.68 -0.76 5.38
C GLN A 289 -6.96 0.07 5.12
N PHE A 290 -6.82 1.34 4.74
CA PHE A 290 -7.94 2.24 4.49
C PHE A 290 -8.72 1.87 3.23
N VAL A 291 -8.03 1.68 2.10
CA VAL A 291 -8.65 1.37 0.81
C VAL A 291 -9.37 0.03 0.85
N TYR A 292 -8.76 -0.99 1.46
CA TYR A 292 -9.32 -2.34 1.54
C TYR A 292 -10.08 -2.64 2.83
N ALA A 293 -10.33 -1.64 3.68
CA ALA A 293 -11.05 -1.81 4.94
C ALA A 293 -12.37 -2.58 4.74
N LYS A 294 -12.49 -3.72 5.42
CA LYS A 294 -13.70 -4.53 5.43
C LYS A 294 -14.85 -3.76 6.11
N PRO A 295 -16.12 -4.01 5.72
CA PRO A 295 -17.26 -3.45 6.44
C PRO A 295 -17.25 -3.89 7.91
N GLU A 296 -17.69 -3.00 8.81
CA GLU A 296 -17.91 -3.32 10.22
C GLU A 296 -19.38 -3.01 10.58
N LEU A 297 -20.26 -3.93 10.19
CA LEU A 297 -21.70 -3.79 10.34
C LEU A 297 -22.12 -3.98 11.81
N LYS A 298 -23.09 -3.18 12.25
CA LYS A 298 -23.80 -3.41 13.50
C LYS A 298 -25.04 -4.27 13.24
N LEU A 299 -24.92 -5.56 13.48
CA LEU A 299 -26.03 -6.49 13.26
C LEU A 299 -27.00 -6.51 14.46
N PRO A 300 -28.33 -6.58 14.21
CA PRO A 300 -29.32 -6.81 15.27
C PRO A 300 -29.12 -8.15 15.98
N ASN A 301 -29.43 -8.22 17.29
CA ASN A 301 -29.30 -9.45 18.08
C ASN A 301 -30.00 -10.67 17.45
N LYS A 302 -31.16 -10.47 16.80
CA LYS A 302 -31.89 -11.56 16.12
C LYS A 302 -31.09 -12.27 15.02
N GLN A 303 -30.08 -11.61 14.44
CA GLN A 303 -29.18 -12.19 13.44
C GLN A 303 -27.97 -12.88 14.09
N LEU A 304 -27.52 -12.40 15.26
CA LEU A 304 -26.36 -12.93 15.96
C LEU A 304 -26.69 -14.15 16.82
N VAL A 305 -27.86 -14.17 17.48
CA VAL A 305 -28.28 -15.26 18.38
C VAL A 305 -28.20 -16.65 17.72
N PRO A 306 -28.65 -16.84 16.47
CA PRO A 306 -28.54 -18.14 15.81
C PRO A 306 -27.10 -18.66 15.61
N LEU A 307 -26.09 -17.77 15.61
CA LEU A 307 -24.68 -18.10 15.39
C LEU A 307 -23.97 -18.54 16.68
N VAL A 308 -24.62 -18.39 17.84
CA VAL A 308 -24.06 -18.76 19.14
C VAL A 308 -24.09 -20.27 19.31
N GLY A 309 -22.96 -20.85 19.70
CA GLY A 309 -22.84 -22.29 19.90
C GLY A 309 -21.41 -22.78 19.89
N THR A 310 -21.24 -24.09 20.08
CA THR A 310 -19.95 -24.76 19.93
C THR A 310 -19.91 -25.46 18.58
N TYR A 311 -18.92 -25.13 17.77
CA TYR A 311 -18.66 -25.74 16.48
C TYR A 311 -17.47 -26.68 16.62
N LYS A 312 -17.54 -27.87 16.01
CA LYS A 312 -16.49 -28.87 16.07
C LYS A 312 -15.99 -29.24 14.68
N SER A 313 -14.68 -29.19 14.48
CA SER A 313 -14.01 -29.63 13.27
C SER A 313 -14.21 -31.13 13.09
N LYS A 314 -14.50 -31.55 11.86
CA LYS A 314 -14.57 -32.98 11.51
C LYS A 314 -13.18 -33.60 11.30
N VAL A 315 -12.15 -32.79 11.13
CA VAL A 315 -10.80 -33.23 10.73
C VAL A 315 -10.00 -33.66 11.95
N ASP A 316 -9.92 -32.81 12.97
CA ASP A 316 -9.08 -32.98 14.17
C ASP A 316 -9.90 -32.97 15.47
N GLY A 317 -11.19 -32.64 15.39
CA GLY A 317 -12.07 -32.55 16.55
C GLY A 317 -11.90 -31.27 17.36
N GLU A 318 -11.13 -30.29 16.88
CA GLU A 318 -11.01 -28.97 17.49
C GLU A 318 -12.38 -28.29 17.63
N LYS A 319 -12.52 -27.47 18.67
CA LYS A 319 -13.77 -26.78 18.96
C LYS A 319 -13.56 -25.28 18.93
N ILE A 320 -14.55 -24.58 18.39
CA ILE A 320 -14.64 -23.12 18.43
C ILE A 320 -15.99 -22.76 19.06
N ILE A 321 -15.96 -21.86 20.03
CA ILE A 321 -17.16 -21.43 20.75
C ILE A 321 -17.48 -20.00 20.34
N PHE A 322 -18.70 -19.78 19.88
CA PHE A 322 -19.25 -18.45 19.61
C PHE A 322 -20.22 -18.07 20.72
N SER A 323 -20.07 -16.84 21.23
CA SER A 323 -20.91 -16.31 22.30
C SER A 323 -21.30 -14.86 22.03
N MET A 324 -22.33 -14.37 22.73
CA MET A 324 -22.78 -12.98 22.62
C MET A 324 -22.61 -12.23 23.93
N SER A 325 -22.16 -10.98 23.83
CA SER A 325 -22.16 -10.05 24.96
C SER A 325 -22.33 -8.61 24.49
N LYS A 326 -23.18 -7.84 25.17
CA LYS A 326 -23.45 -6.42 24.86
C LYS A 326 -23.73 -6.16 23.36
N GLY A 327 -24.49 -7.06 22.71
CA GLY A 327 -24.85 -6.95 21.29
C GLY A 327 -23.71 -7.23 20.29
N ASN A 328 -22.63 -7.89 20.72
CA ASN A 328 -21.52 -8.29 19.84
C ASN A 328 -21.31 -9.80 19.90
N LEU A 329 -20.84 -10.36 18.79
CA LEU A 329 -20.40 -11.75 18.68
C LEU A 329 -18.93 -11.86 19.10
N PHE A 330 -18.60 -12.94 19.82
CA PHE A 330 -17.26 -13.27 20.27
C PHE A 330 -16.91 -14.69 19.87
N VAL A 331 -15.63 -14.93 19.62
CA VAL A 331 -15.06 -16.25 19.35
C VAL A 331 -14.05 -16.61 20.44
N GLN A 332 -13.98 -17.89 20.81
CA GLN A 332 -12.96 -18.42 21.71
C GLN A 332 -12.71 -19.90 21.41
N SER A 333 -11.46 -20.34 21.62
CA SER A 333 -11.16 -21.76 21.80
C SER A 333 -11.44 -22.16 23.26
N PRO A 334 -11.73 -23.45 23.55
CA PRO A 334 -11.98 -23.90 24.92
C PRO A 334 -10.80 -23.63 25.86
N GLY A 335 -11.02 -22.81 26.88
CA GLY A 335 -9.98 -22.46 27.88
C GLY A 335 -9.22 -21.16 27.58
N ASP A 336 -9.46 -20.56 26.41
CA ASP A 336 -8.76 -19.35 25.97
C ASP A 336 -9.56 -18.07 26.22
N GLU A 337 -8.92 -16.93 26.01
CA GLU A 337 -9.56 -15.62 25.99
C GLU A 337 -10.55 -15.50 24.82
N LYS A 338 -11.62 -14.74 25.04
CA LYS A 338 -12.63 -14.43 24.02
C LYS A 338 -12.29 -13.16 23.25
N TYR A 339 -12.40 -13.23 21.93
CA TYR A 339 -12.12 -12.11 21.04
C TYR A 339 -13.41 -11.62 20.38
N ARG A 340 -13.56 -10.29 20.29
CA ARG A 340 -14.72 -9.67 19.64
C ARG A 340 -14.58 -9.77 18.13
N LEU A 341 -15.62 -10.25 17.46
CA LEU A 341 -15.70 -10.29 16.01
C LEU A 341 -16.31 -9.02 15.42
N SER A 342 -15.82 -8.65 14.24
CA SER A 342 -16.40 -7.63 13.37
C SER A 342 -17.22 -8.31 12.27
N ALA A 343 -18.39 -7.75 11.92
CA ALA A 343 -19.26 -8.31 10.89
C ALA A 343 -19.01 -7.63 9.53
N ALA A 344 -18.56 -8.40 8.54
CA ALA A 344 -18.43 -7.94 7.16
C ALA A 344 -19.75 -8.09 6.38
N SER A 345 -20.55 -9.10 6.73
CA SER A 345 -21.92 -9.33 6.22
C SER A 345 -22.80 -9.90 7.35
N GLU A 346 -24.03 -10.32 7.05
CA GLU A 346 -24.86 -11.04 8.04
C GLU A 346 -24.30 -12.42 8.41
N ARG A 347 -23.40 -12.97 7.58
CA ARG A 347 -22.87 -14.34 7.70
C ARG A 347 -21.35 -14.40 7.70
N ASP A 348 -20.67 -13.30 7.43
CA ASP A 348 -19.20 -13.24 7.36
C ASP A 348 -18.67 -12.33 8.46
N PHE A 349 -17.75 -12.87 9.25
CA PHE A 349 -17.14 -12.24 10.40
C PHE A 349 -15.62 -12.36 10.33
N TYR A 350 -14.92 -11.44 10.96
CA TYR A 350 -13.46 -11.44 10.99
C TYR A 350 -12.92 -10.88 12.30
N LEU A 351 -11.71 -11.30 12.64
CA LEU A 351 -10.92 -10.72 13.71
C LEU A 351 -9.95 -9.69 13.11
N LYS A 352 -9.96 -8.47 13.64
CA LYS A 352 -9.07 -7.40 13.16
C LYS A 352 -7.62 -7.71 13.54
N GLY A 353 -6.70 -7.60 12.58
CA GLY A 353 -5.25 -7.69 12.82
C GLY A 353 -4.75 -9.11 13.10
N ASN A 354 -5.38 -10.15 12.56
CA ASN A 354 -4.98 -11.53 12.82
C ASN A 354 -5.22 -12.52 11.64
N GLY A 355 -5.77 -12.07 10.51
CA GLY A 355 -5.97 -12.96 9.35
C GLY A 355 -7.12 -13.99 9.47
N LEU A 356 -7.82 -14.03 10.61
CA LEU A 356 -8.92 -14.98 10.86
C LEU A 356 -10.27 -14.47 10.36
N GLU A 357 -10.94 -15.31 9.58
CA GLU A 357 -12.28 -15.06 9.04
C GLU A 357 -13.21 -16.26 9.28
N TYR A 358 -14.50 -15.98 9.38
CA TYR A 358 -15.53 -16.96 9.73
C TYR A 358 -16.75 -16.72 8.84
N SER A 359 -17.11 -17.71 8.03
CA SER A 359 -18.33 -17.68 7.22
C SER A 359 -19.30 -18.75 7.68
N PHE A 360 -20.55 -18.36 7.91
CA PHE A 360 -21.61 -19.25 8.39
C PHE A 360 -22.58 -19.60 7.27
N THR A 361 -22.66 -20.89 6.92
CA THR A 361 -23.72 -21.39 6.02
C THR A 361 -24.87 -21.96 6.84
N SER A 362 -26.05 -21.98 6.22
CA SER A 362 -27.29 -22.43 6.87
C SER A 362 -27.81 -23.73 6.31
N ASP A 363 -28.56 -24.46 7.12
CA ASP A 363 -29.36 -25.61 6.71
C ASP A 363 -30.60 -25.19 5.91
N ASP A 364 -31.38 -26.18 5.47
CA ASP A 364 -32.63 -25.99 4.71
C ASP A 364 -33.70 -25.20 5.50
N GLN A 365 -33.54 -25.02 6.81
CA GLN A 365 -34.39 -24.19 7.67
C GLN A 365 -33.81 -22.79 7.91
N ASN A 366 -32.76 -22.42 7.17
CA ASN A 366 -32.01 -21.17 7.28
C ASN A 366 -31.32 -20.96 8.64
N LYS A 367 -31.10 -22.04 9.40
CA LYS A 367 -30.36 -22.01 10.66
C LYS A 367 -28.89 -22.26 10.39
N PRO A 368 -27.96 -21.50 11.00
CA PRO A 368 -26.52 -21.76 10.87
C PRO A 368 -26.18 -23.21 11.24
N SER A 369 -25.51 -23.94 10.35
CA SER A 369 -25.20 -25.36 10.53
C SER A 369 -23.73 -25.69 10.35
N ILE A 370 -23.05 -24.97 9.44
CA ILE A 370 -21.63 -25.13 9.16
C ILE A 370 -20.96 -23.78 9.30
N LEU A 371 -19.79 -23.81 9.92
CA LEU A 371 -18.85 -22.71 9.96
C LEU A 371 -17.65 -23.08 9.10
N THR A 372 -17.27 -22.19 8.19
CA THR A 372 -15.96 -22.26 7.54
C THR A 372 -15.08 -21.18 8.13
N GLN A 373 -14.02 -21.59 8.82
CA GLN A 373 -12.95 -20.69 9.23
C GLN A 373 -11.94 -20.58 8.09
N TYR A 374 -11.47 -19.37 7.83
CA TYR A 374 -10.37 -19.14 6.91
C TYR A 374 -9.20 -18.55 7.67
N PHE A 375 -8.01 -19.12 7.45
CA PHE A 375 -6.75 -18.53 7.87
C PHE A 375 -5.89 -18.34 6.62
N HIS A 376 -5.64 -17.07 6.25
CA HIS A 376 -5.00 -16.69 4.98
C HIS A 376 -5.60 -17.43 3.76
N GLY A 377 -6.94 -17.50 3.69
CA GLY A 377 -7.65 -18.14 2.59
C GLY A 377 -7.72 -19.67 2.65
N SER A 378 -7.03 -20.33 3.58
CA SER A 378 -7.12 -21.78 3.78
C SER A 378 -8.37 -22.12 4.60
N PRO A 379 -9.34 -22.89 4.05
CA PRO A 379 -10.59 -23.18 4.74
C PRO A 379 -10.47 -24.39 5.68
N THR A 380 -11.11 -24.28 6.84
CA THR A 380 -11.37 -25.39 7.76
C THR A 380 -12.86 -25.39 8.13
N GLU A 381 -13.53 -26.52 7.97
CA GLU A 381 -14.97 -26.66 8.25
C GLU A 381 -15.26 -27.20 9.65
N PHE A 382 -16.25 -26.60 10.30
CA PHE A 382 -16.74 -26.97 11.62
C PHE A 382 -18.27 -27.13 11.59
N MET A 383 -18.78 -28.13 12.30
CA MET A 383 -20.22 -28.37 12.44
C MET A 383 -20.73 -27.89 13.79
N LEU A 384 -21.88 -27.21 13.80
CA LEU A 384 -22.57 -26.87 15.03
C LEU A 384 -22.89 -28.14 15.84
N GLN A 385 -22.47 -28.18 17.10
CA GLN A 385 -22.85 -29.20 18.06
C GLN A 385 -24.16 -28.77 18.72
N LYS A 386 -25.15 -29.66 18.73
CA LYS A 386 -26.44 -29.44 19.43
C LYS A 386 -26.29 -29.51 20.94
#